data_AF-A0A8D4VKW7-F1
#
_entry.id   AF-A0A8D4VKW7-F1
#
_cell.length_a   1.000
_cell.length_b   1.000
_cell.length_c   1.000
_cell.angle_alpha   90.00
_cell.angle_beta   90.00
_cell.angle_gamma   90.00
#
_symmetry.space_group_name_H-M   'P 1'
#
loop_
_entity.id
_entity.type
_entity.pdbx_description
1 polymer ?
#
loop_
_entity_poly.entity_id
_entity_poly.type
_entity_poly.pdbx_seq_one_letter_code
_entity_poly.pdbx_strand_id
1 'polypeptide(L)'
;MGKAKIGRGWAALVLWLACGAAAADTAFDNRLSALQEAWQEAYYLAPEGEKAERLEILLGSAEQLRRDYPQRAESWITQAIVLCVYSGVSWGLDALSNIERARQLLLKAKDIDPKAMDGSVYVTLGALYYQVPGWPISFGDDDMARQYLQKALELFPDGLDTNYFYGDFLVSMNEYEQAYPYLQRAERAPIRNALVISDRQLKKDLAALLQKVRKRLSNRNVRIGG
;
A
#
# COMPACT_ATOMS: atom_id res chain seq x y z
N MET A 1 25.21 12.40 -5.16
CA MET A 1 24.03 12.65 -6.02
C MET A 1 23.10 11.45 -5.91
N GLY A 2 22.11 11.55 -5.01
CA GLY A 2 21.16 10.48 -4.75
C GLY A 2 20.30 10.24 -5.98
N LYS A 3 20.34 9.01 -6.52
CA LYS A 3 19.41 8.61 -7.56
C LYS A 3 18.01 8.77 -6.99
N ALA A 4 17.19 9.60 -7.61
CA ALA A 4 15.82 9.79 -7.22
C ALA A 4 15.13 8.41 -7.11
N LYS A 5 14.50 8.12 -5.96
CA LYS A 5 13.71 6.90 -5.67
C LYS A 5 12.47 6.76 -6.58
N ILE A 6 12.34 7.56 -7.64
CA ILE A 6 11.11 7.78 -8.45
C ILE A 6 10.79 6.60 -9.39
N GLY A 7 11.64 5.57 -9.48
CA GLY A 7 11.47 4.45 -10.43
C GLY A 7 10.99 3.12 -9.85
N ARG A 8 10.66 3.02 -8.55
CA ARG A 8 10.22 1.75 -7.94
C ARG A 8 8.77 1.86 -7.47
N GLY A 9 7.86 1.43 -8.33
CA GLY A 9 6.60 0.78 -7.95
C GLY A 9 5.74 1.49 -6.92
N TRP A 10 4.92 2.44 -7.37
CA TRP A 10 3.64 2.78 -6.72
C TRP A 10 2.64 1.60 -6.71
N ALA A 11 3.06 0.43 -7.21
CA ALA A 11 2.22 -0.65 -7.68
C ALA A 11 1.68 -1.61 -6.64
N ALA A 12 1.95 -1.39 -5.36
CA ALA A 12 1.64 -2.38 -4.35
C ALA A 12 0.84 -1.84 -3.16
N LEU A 13 0.38 -0.58 -3.15
CA LEU A 13 -0.38 -0.04 -2.03
C LEU A 13 -1.80 -0.61 -2.02
N VAL A 14 -1.93 -1.79 -1.42
CA VAL A 14 -3.18 -2.54 -1.35
C VAL A 14 -3.32 -3.08 0.05
N LEU A 15 -4.31 -2.64 0.79
CA LEU A 15 -4.76 -3.35 1.99
C LEU A 15 -6.26 -3.26 2.11
N TRP A 16 -6.92 -4.41 2.07
CA TRP A 16 -8.27 -4.62 2.57
C TRP A 16 -8.40 -6.05 3.12
N LEU A 17 -8.79 -6.29 4.38
CA LEU A 17 -9.48 -7.54 4.74
C LEU A 17 -10.87 -7.30 5.32
N ALA A 18 -11.60 -8.42 5.34
CA ALA A 18 -12.98 -8.59 5.70
C ALA A 18 -13.24 -8.22 7.16
N CYS A 19 -14.14 -7.25 7.35
CA CYS A 19 -14.66 -6.92 8.67
C CYS A 19 -15.60 -8.04 9.15
N GLY A 20 -15.41 -8.47 10.39
CA GLY A 20 -16.37 -9.31 11.11
C GLY A 20 -17.67 -8.55 11.36
N ALA A 21 -18.80 -9.26 11.28
CA ALA A 21 -20.15 -8.72 11.31
C ALA A 21 -20.46 -7.91 12.60
N ALA A 22 -20.23 -6.60 12.56
CA ALA A 22 -21.04 -5.62 13.27
C ALA A 22 -22.19 -5.22 12.33
N ALA A 23 -23.38 -4.93 12.86
CA ALA A 23 -24.62 -4.69 12.12
C ALA A 23 -24.37 -3.97 10.78
N ALA A 24 -24.36 -4.76 9.70
CA ALA A 24 -23.89 -4.31 8.40
C ALA A 24 -24.85 -3.23 7.90
N ASP A 25 -24.34 -2.02 7.72
CA ASP A 25 -24.92 -1.14 6.71
C ASP A 25 -24.58 -1.78 5.37
N THR A 26 -25.43 -2.71 4.96
CA THR A 26 -25.22 -3.52 3.76
C THR A 26 -25.04 -2.64 2.52
N ALA A 27 -25.60 -1.43 2.50
CA ALA A 27 -25.40 -0.48 1.42
C ALA A 27 -23.96 0.05 1.38
N PHE A 28 -23.38 0.38 2.52
CA PHE A 28 -21.97 0.77 2.61
C PHE A 28 -21.05 -0.39 2.20
N ASP A 29 -21.20 -1.55 2.82
CA ASP A 29 -20.29 -2.69 2.64
C ASP A 29 -20.33 -3.20 1.18
N ASN A 30 -21.49 -3.18 0.53
CA ASN A 30 -21.62 -3.52 -0.90
C ASN A 30 -20.90 -2.52 -1.79
N ARG A 31 -21.05 -1.21 -1.55
CA ARG A 31 -20.36 -0.17 -2.33
C ARG A 31 -18.85 -0.22 -2.14
N LEU A 32 -18.41 -0.48 -0.91
CA LEU A 32 -17.01 -0.67 -0.59
C LEU A 32 -16.41 -1.87 -1.34
N SER A 33 -17.11 -3.01 -1.31
CA SER A 33 -16.69 -4.22 -2.02
C SER A 33 -16.63 -3.99 -3.54
N ALA A 34 -17.63 -3.30 -4.11
CA ALA A 34 -17.63 -2.95 -5.54
C ALA A 34 -16.45 -2.03 -5.92
N LEU A 35 -16.08 -1.08 -5.05
CA LEU A 35 -14.89 -0.25 -5.27
C LEU A 35 -13.60 -1.06 -5.22
N GLN A 36 -13.48 -2.02 -4.31
CA GLN A 36 -12.30 -2.89 -4.22
C GLN A 36 -12.15 -3.78 -5.46
N GLU A 37 -13.25 -4.33 -5.97
CA GLU A 37 -13.26 -5.13 -7.19
C GLU A 37 -12.87 -4.26 -8.40
N ALA A 38 -13.55 -3.13 -8.60
CA ALA A 38 -13.25 -2.21 -9.70
C ALA A 38 -11.82 -1.66 -9.64
N TRP A 39 -11.28 -1.42 -8.44
CA TRP A 39 -9.89 -1.03 -8.25
C TRP A 39 -8.91 -2.10 -8.74
N GLN A 40 -9.13 -3.37 -8.36
CA GLN A 40 -8.26 -4.47 -8.78
C GLN A 40 -8.26 -4.66 -10.29
N GLU A 41 -9.43 -4.56 -10.92
CA GLU A 41 -9.56 -4.65 -12.38
C GLU A 41 -8.87 -3.47 -13.08
N ALA A 42 -9.17 -2.24 -12.62
CA ALA A 42 -8.61 -1.03 -13.21
C ALA A 42 -7.09 -0.97 -13.12
N TYR A 43 -6.50 -1.46 -12.02
CA TYR A 43 -5.06 -1.38 -11.82
C TYR A 43 -4.27 -2.56 -12.41
N TYR A 44 -4.76 -3.80 -12.22
CA TYR A 44 -3.99 -5.00 -12.58
C TYR A 44 -4.39 -5.62 -13.92
N LEU A 45 -5.63 -5.46 -14.35
CA LEU A 45 -6.15 -6.17 -15.54
C LEU A 45 -6.34 -5.24 -16.75
N ALA A 46 -6.64 -3.96 -16.52
CA ALA A 46 -6.85 -3.02 -17.61
C ALA A 46 -5.57 -2.81 -18.44
N PRO A 47 -5.70 -2.60 -19.77
CA PRO A 47 -4.58 -2.20 -20.61
C PRO A 47 -3.92 -0.91 -20.10
N GLU A 48 -2.58 -0.80 -20.19
CA GLU A 48 -1.83 0.35 -19.66
C GLU A 48 -2.38 1.71 -20.12
N GLY A 49 -2.80 1.82 -21.39
CA GLY A 49 -3.38 3.05 -21.94
C GLY A 49 -4.76 3.44 -21.40
N GLU A 50 -5.46 2.52 -20.73
CA GLU A 50 -6.81 2.74 -20.17
C GLU A 50 -6.81 2.90 -18.65
N LYS A 51 -5.70 2.57 -17.96
CA LYS A 51 -5.65 2.55 -16.48
C LYS A 51 -5.97 3.92 -15.88
N ALA A 52 -5.41 4.99 -16.45
CA ALA A 52 -5.59 6.34 -15.91
C ALA A 52 -7.07 6.76 -15.91
N GLU A 53 -7.76 6.60 -17.04
CA GLU A 53 -9.18 6.92 -17.18
C GLU A 53 -10.05 6.08 -16.24
N ARG A 54 -9.82 4.77 -16.18
CA ARG A 54 -10.56 3.86 -15.29
C ARG A 54 -10.38 4.22 -13.82
N LEU A 55 -9.16 4.57 -13.41
CA LEU A 55 -8.84 4.98 -12.05
C LEU A 55 -9.40 6.36 -11.71
N GLU A 56 -9.52 7.27 -12.67
CA GLU A 56 -10.16 8.58 -12.47
C GLU A 56 -11.67 8.43 -12.19
N ILE A 57 -12.37 7.60 -12.96
CA ILE A 57 -13.78 7.27 -12.73
C ILE A 57 -13.96 6.63 -11.34
N LEU A 58 -13.06 5.72 -11.00
CA LEU A 58 -13.07 5.05 -9.70
C LEU A 58 -12.79 6.02 -8.55
N LEU A 59 -11.89 6.98 -8.74
CA LEU A 59 -11.59 8.02 -7.76
C LEU A 59 -12.86 8.82 -7.46
N GLY A 60 -13.62 9.23 -8.48
CA GLY A 60 -14.92 9.90 -8.31
C GLY A 60 -15.90 9.08 -7.47
N SER A 61 -15.95 7.77 -7.70
CA SER A 61 -16.81 6.84 -6.94
C SER A 61 -16.37 6.71 -5.48
N ALA A 62 -15.06 6.65 -5.23
CA ALA A 62 -14.50 6.64 -3.87
C ALA A 62 -14.74 7.98 -3.14
N GLU A 63 -14.64 9.11 -3.84
CA GLU A 63 -14.98 10.41 -3.26
C GLU A 63 -16.45 10.46 -2.83
N GLN A 64 -17.35 9.93 -3.66
CA GLN A 64 -18.78 9.88 -3.35
C GLN A 64 -19.06 8.99 -2.15
N LEU A 65 -18.42 7.82 -2.05
CA LEU A 65 -18.54 6.95 -0.87
C LEU A 65 -18.13 7.71 0.41
N ARG A 66 -17.03 8.45 0.37
CA ARG A 66 -16.58 9.24 1.52
C ARG A 66 -17.54 10.38 1.88
N ARG A 67 -18.15 11.03 0.89
CA ARG A 67 -19.16 12.09 1.14
C ARG A 67 -20.41 11.54 1.79
N ASP A 68 -20.85 10.35 1.38
CA ASP A 68 -22.05 9.70 1.91
C ASP A 68 -21.81 9.08 3.29
N TYR A 69 -20.59 8.62 3.56
CA TYR A 69 -20.20 7.96 4.81
C TYR A 69 -18.93 8.56 5.45
N PRO A 70 -18.95 9.86 5.83
CA PRO A 70 -17.77 10.55 6.36
C PRO A 70 -17.32 10.06 7.74
N GLN A 71 -18.17 9.32 8.45
CA GLN A 71 -17.92 8.72 9.75
C GLN A 71 -17.24 7.34 9.67
N ARG A 72 -17.13 6.76 8.47
CA ARG A 72 -16.51 5.43 8.25
C ARG A 72 -15.08 5.61 7.80
N ALA A 73 -14.10 5.19 8.59
CA ALA A 73 -12.68 5.33 8.25
C ALA A 73 -12.34 4.68 6.90
N GLU A 74 -12.98 3.56 6.59
CA GLU A 74 -12.80 2.82 5.35
C GLU A 74 -13.05 3.69 4.11
N SER A 75 -14.03 4.59 4.15
CA SER A 75 -14.35 5.46 2.99
C SER A 75 -13.21 6.46 2.69
N TRP A 76 -12.54 6.96 3.73
CA TRP A 76 -11.36 7.82 3.62
C TRP A 76 -10.15 7.05 3.10
N ILE A 77 -9.95 5.83 3.60
CA ILE A 77 -8.85 4.96 3.20
C ILE A 77 -9.01 4.54 1.73
N THR A 78 -10.21 4.16 1.28
CA THR A 78 -10.46 3.84 -0.15
C THR A 78 -10.07 5.00 -1.03
N GLN A 79 -10.55 6.21 -0.72
CA GLN A 79 -10.23 7.36 -1.55
C GLN A 79 -8.72 7.61 -1.57
N ALA A 80 -8.04 7.52 -0.43
CA ALA A 80 -6.60 7.69 -0.37
C ALA A 80 -5.85 6.68 -1.23
N ILE A 81 -6.18 5.38 -1.12
CA ILE A 81 -5.55 4.31 -1.90
C ILE A 81 -5.77 4.53 -3.40
N VAL A 82 -7.02 4.76 -3.83
CA VAL A 82 -7.33 5.00 -5.25
C VAL A 82 -6.59 6.25 -5.76
N LEU A 83 -6.50 7.31 -4.95
CA LEU A 83 -5.77 8.52 -5.30
C LEU A 83 -4.26 8.27 -5.44
N CYS A 84 -3.65 7.47 -4.55
CA CYS A 84 -2.25 7.06 -4.66
C CYS A 84 -2.00 6.27 -5.94
N VAL A 85 -2.85 5.30 -6.23
CA VAL A 85 -2.72 4.43 -7.41
C VAL A 85 -2.93 5.23 -8.70
N TYR A 86 -3.95 6.10 -8.74
CA TYR A 86 -4.16 7.03 -9.85
C TYR A 86 -2.94 7.92 -10.09
N SER A 87 -2.35 8.49 -9.04
CA SER A 87 -1.17 9.37 -9.15
C SER A 87 0.09 8.61 -9.59
N GLY A 88 0.18 7.32 -9.27
CA GLY A 88 1.25 6.44 -9.74
C GLY A 88 1.14 6.07 -11.22
N VAL A 89 -0.09 5.98 -11.76
CA VAL A 89 -0.35 5.69 -13.17
C VAL A 89 -0.31 6.97 -14.02
N SER A 90 -0.99 8.02 -13.57
CA SER A 90 -1.08 9.32 -14.22
C SER A 90 -0.06 10.27 -13.60
N TRP A 91 1.22 10.08 -13.95
CA TRP A 91 2.29 10.93 -13.44
C TRP A 91 2.28 12.29 -14.15
N GLY A 92 1.54 13.24 -13.59
CA GLY A 92 1.46 14.64 -14.04
C GLY A 92 1.95 15.64 -12.98
N LEU A 93 1.78 16.93 -13.26
CA LEU A 93 2.11 18.01 -12.32
C LEU A 93 1.34 17.89 -10.99
N ASP A 94 0.17 17.26 -11.02
CA ASP A 94 -0.69 17.07 -9.85
C ASP A 94 -0.38 15.81 -9.04
N ALA A 95 0.57 14.96 -9.45
CA ALA A 95 0.86 13.73 -8.72
C ALA A 95 1.28 14.00 -7.28
N LEU A 96 2.16 14.98 -7.04
CA LEU A 96 2.61 15.33 -5.69
C LEU A 96 1.48 15.95 -4.83
N SER A 97 0.62 16.79 -5.41
CA SER A 97 -0.51 17.38 -4.68
C SER A 97 -1.55 16.33 -4.33
N ASN A 98 -1.82 15.38 -5.23
CA ASN A 98 -2.70 14.23 -4.97
C ASN A 98 -2.14 13.30 -3.88
N ILE A 99 -0.82 13.06 -3.85
CA ILE A 99 -0.21 12.26 -2.79
C ILE A 99 -0.27 12.97 -1.43
N GLU A 100 -0.07 14.29 -1.37
CA GLU A 100 -0.31 15.05 -0.13
C GLU A 100 -1.77 14.96 0.31
N ARG A 101 -2.72 15.08 -0.64
CA ARG A 101 -4.15 14.89 -0.34
C ARG A 101 -4.44 13.49 0.19
N ALA A 102 -3.84 12.45 -0.38
CA ALA A 102 -3.97 11.08 0.10
C ALA A 102 -3.45 10.92 1.53
N ARG A 103 -2.30 11.53 1.85
CA ARG A 103 -1.77 11.59 3.23
C ARG A 103 -2.78 12.23 4.19
N GLN A 104 -3.38 13.37 3.83
CA GLN A 104 -4.39 14.02 4.68
C GLN A 104 -5.65 13.16 4.88
N LEU A 105 -6.10 12.46 3.84
CA LEU A 105 -7.22 11.51 3.94
C LEU A 105 -6.89 10.36 4.91
N LEU A 106 -5.67 9.80 4.85
CA LEU A 106 -5.22 8.73 5.74
C LEU A 106 -5.07 9.20 7.19
N LEU A 107 -4.57 10.41 7.41
CA LEU A 107 -4.51 11.00 8.75
C LEU A 107 -5.92 11.16 9.33
N LYS A 108 -6.88 11.63 8.52
CA LYS A 108 -8.28 11.71 8.96
C LYS A 108 -8.88 10.35 9.26
N ALA A 109 -8.62 9.34 8.42
CA ALA A 109 -9.05 7.97 8.66
C ALA A 109 -8.50 7.40 9.97
N LYS A 110 -7.21 7.67 10.24
CA LYS A 110 -6.52 7.28 11.48
C LYS A 110 -7.24 7.78 12.72
N ASP A 111 -7.72 9.02 12.68
CA ASP A 111 -8.44 9.65 13.79
C ASP A 111 -9.85 9.07 13.98
N ILE A 112 -10.46 8.50 12.94
CA ILE A 112 -11.78 7.87 12.99
C ILE A 112 -11.67 6.44 13.54
N ASP A 113 -10.92 5.59 12.85
CA ASP A 113 -10.63 4.23 13.29
C ASP A 113 -9.26 3.77 12.71
N PRO A 114 -8.21 3.73 13.54
CA PRO A 114 -6.88 3.34 13.09
C PRO A 114 -6.74 1.83 12.80
N LYS A 115 -7.74 1.02 13.15
CA LYS A 115 -7.77 -0.43 12.89
C LYS A 115 -8.61 -0.80 11.68
N ALA A 116 -9.37 0.14 11.12
CA ALA A 116 -10.18 -0.07 9.93
C ALA A 116 -9.34 -0.69 8.81
N MET A 117 -9.93 -1.68 8.13
CA MET A 117 -9.31 -2.43 7.04
C MET A 117 -7.96 -3.06 7.41
N ASP A 118 -7.83 -3.54 8.64
CA ASP A 118 -6.61 -4.16 9.12
C ASP A 118 -5.42 -3.20 9.16
N GLY A 119 -5.71 -1.97 9.59
CA GLY A 119 -4.68 -0.95 9.78
C GLY A 119 -4.06 -0.48 8.47
N SER A 120 -4.80 -0.55 7.35
CA SER A 120 -4.37 -0.03 6.05
C SER A 120 -3.79 1.38 6.11
N VAL A 121 -4.32 2.21 7.01
CA VAL A 121 -3.79 3.55 7.30
C VAL A 121 -2.29 3.52 7.58
N TYR A 122 -1.84 2.62 8.45
CA TYR A 122 -0.47 2.56 8.91
C TYR A 122 0.48 2.09 7.82
N VAL A 123 0.11 1.02 7.11
CA VAL A 123 0.94 0.57 6.00
C VAL A 123 0.95 1.60 4.88
N THR A 124 -0.19 2.24 4.60
CA THR A 124 -0.29 3.20 3.49
C THR A 124 0.50 4.48 3.78
N LEU A 125 0.36 5.04 4.98
CA LEU A 125 1.20 6.16 5.41
C LEU A 125 2.67 5.77 5.37
N GLY A 126 3.03 4.62 5.95
CA GLY A 126 4.39 4.11 5.95
C GLY A 126 5.00 4.04 4.56
N ALA A 127 4.26 3.47 3.60
CA ALA A 127 4.66 3.41 2.20
C ALA A 127 4.87 4.79 1.58
N LEU A 128 3.93 5.71 1.76
CA LEU A 128 4.06 7.08 1.23
C LEU A 128 5.32 7.77 1.76
N TYR A 129 5.60 7.67 3.06
CA TYR A 129 6.74 8.35 3.66
C TYR A 129 8.10 7.88 3.12
N TYR A 130 8.30 6.61 2.76
CA TYR A 130 9.58 6.17 2.19
C TYR A 130 9.66 6.25 0.65
N GLN A 131 8.51 6.41 -0.02
CA GLN A 131 8.42 6.41 -1.49
C GLN A 131 8.47 7.82 -2.10
N VAL A 132 8.03 8.86 -1.38
CA VAL A 132 8.06 10.24 -1.89
C VAL A 132 9.33 10.99 -1.52
N PRO A 133 9.70 12.07 -2.25
CA PRO A 133 10.79 12.95 -1.86
C PRO A 133 10.58 13.58 -0.48
N GLY A 134 11.67 13.81 0.25
CA GLY A 134 11.63 14.60 1.49
C GLY A 134 11.52 16.10 1.26
N TRP A 135 11.62 16.85 2.35
CA TRP A 135 11.65 18.30 2.33
C TRP A 135 12.85 18.81 1.50
N PRO A 136 12.71 19.88 0.69
CA PRO A 136 11.54 20.77 0.55
C PRO A 136 10.53 20.38 -0.53
N ILE A 137 10.70 19.23 -1.20
CA ILE A 137 9.87 18.87 -2.36
C ILE A 137 8.55 18.24 -1.94
N SER A 138 8.57 17.36 -0.95
CA SER A 138 7.39 16.70 -0.39
C SER A 138 7.66 16.30 1.08
N PHE A 139 6.91 15.34 1.61
CA PHE A 139 6.89 14.98 3.04
C PHE A 139 7.64 13.69 3.37
N GLY A 140 8.39 13.11 2.44
CA GLY A 140 9.08 11.85 2.63
C GLY A 140 10.04 11.88 3.82
N ASP A 141 9.98 10.84 4.64
CA ASP A 141 10.71 10.72 5.90
C ASP A 141 10.83 9.22 6.26
N ASP A 142 12.04 8.66 6.14
CA ASP A 142 12.28 7.23 6.36
C ASP A 142 12.07 6.83 7.85
N ASP A 143 12.20 7.76 8.80
CA ASP A 143 11.93 7.49 10.23
C ASP A 143 10.44 7.41 10.50
N MET A 144 9.66 8.32 9.93
CA MET A 144 8.18 8.24 9.97
C MET A 144 7.67 6.99 9.25
N ALA A 145 8.27 6.62 8.12
CA ALA A 145 7.95 5.38 7.42
C ALA A 145 8.15 4.16 8.31
N ARG A 146 9.31 4.06 8.98
CA ARG A 146 9.60 2.96 9.92
C ARG A 146 8.57 2.90 11.05
N GLN A 147 8.27 4.03 11.68
CA GLN A 147 7.30 4.09 12.79
C GLN A 147 5.92 3.60 12.37
N TYR A 148 5.42 4.06 11.23
CA TYR A 148 4.12 3.65 10.72
C TYR A 148 4.06 2.17 10.33
N LEU A 149 5.09 1.65 9.66
CA LEU A 149 5.15 0.23 9.28
C LEU A 149 5.31 -0.69 10.50
N GLN A 150 6.08 -0.27 11.52
CA GLN A 150 6.16 -1.00 12.79
C GLN A 150 4.81 -1.02 13.50
N LYS A 151 4.07 0.10 13.50
CA LYS A 151 2.72 0.13 14.06
C LYS A 151 1.76 -0.82 13.35
N ALA A 152 1.88 -0.94 12.02
CA ALA A 152 1.11 -1.92 11.26
C ALA A 152 1.46 -3.36 11.69
N LEU A 153 2.74 -3.69 11.90
CA LEU A 153 3.18 -5.01 12.37
C LEU A 153 2.69 -5.35 13.77
N GLU A 154 2.65 -4.37 14.67
CA GLU A 154 2.11 -4.57 16.03
C GLU A 154 0.64 -4.99 16.00
N LEU A 155 -0.13 -4.42 15.08
CA LEU A 155 -1.57 -4.67 14.98
C LEU A 155 -1.87 -5.91 14.12
N PHE A 156 -1.12 -6.13 13.04
CA PHE A 156 -1.37 -7.14 12.02
C PHE A 156 -0.08 -7.92 11.68
N PRO A 157 0.47 -8.69 12.64
CA PRO A 157 1.77 -9.32 12.51
C PRO A 157 1.82 -10.38 11.40
N ASP A 158 0.67 -10.94 11.00
CA ASP A 158 0.54 -11.96 9.95
C ASP A 158 0.01 -11.41 8.61
N GLY A 159 -0.24 -10.10 8.52
CA GLY A 159 -0.79 -9.47 7.32
C GLY A 159 0.18 -9.58 6.13
N LEU A 160 -0.34 -9.97 4.96
CA LEU A 160 0.43 -10.05 3.71
C LEU A 160 1.12 -8.70 3.42
N ASP A 161 0.33 -7.64 3.35
CA ASP A 161 0.80 -6.33 2.96
C ASP A 161 1.71 -5.73 4.03
N THR A 162 1.32 -5.83 5.31
CA THR A 162 2.11 -5.37 6.46
C THR A 162 3.55 -5.91 6.42
N ASN A 163 3.68 -7.22 6.24
CA ASN A 163 4.99 -7.87 6.17
C ASN A 163 5.72 -7.58 4.87
N TYR A 164 5.01 -7.52 3.73
CA TYR A 164 5.60 -7.16 2.45
C TYR A 164 6.21 -5.77 2.49
N PHE A 165 5.43 -4.77 2.93
CA PHE A 165 5.84 -3.37 2.92
C PHE A 165 6.93 -3.05 3.93
N TYR A 166 6.91 -3.65 5.11
CA TYR A 166 8.04 -3.50 6.03
C TYR A 166 9.30 -4.15 5.47
N GLY A 167 9.18 -5.33 4.85
CA GLY A 167 10.28 -5.98 4.16
C GLY A 167 10.83 -5.14 3.00
N ASP A 168 9.98 -4.56 2.16
CA ASP A 168 10.38 -3.68 1.06
C ASP A 168 11.05 -2.39 1.57
N PHE A 169 10.48 -1.76 2.61
CA PHE A 169 11.11 -0.63 3.29
C PHE A 169 12.52 -0.98 3.78
N LEU A 170 12.69 -2.08 4.52
CA LEU A 170 14.00 -2.54 4.98
C LEU A 170 14.97 -2.80 3.83
N VAL A 171 14.49 -3.39 2.72
CA VAL A 171 15.30 -3.55 1.49
C VAL A 171 15.71 -2.20 0.90
N SER A 172 14.84 -1.20 0.94
CA SER A 172 15.14 0.17 0.47
C SER A 172 16.23 0.83 1.33
N MET A 173 16.29 0.47 2.62
CA MET A 173 17.34 0.89 3.57
C MET A 173 18.59 0.01 3.52
N ASN A 174 18.66 -0.97 2.61
CA ASN A 174 19.73 -1.97 2.50
C ASN A 174 19.84 -2.92 3.73
N GLU A 175 18.79 -3.03 4.54
CA GLU A 175 18.70 -3.92 5.71
C GLU A 175 18.20 -5.33 5.30
N TYR A 176 18.90 -5.98 4.37
CA TYR A 176 18.47 -7.24 3.75
C TYR A 176 18.29 -8.40 4.75
N GLU A 177 19.13 -8.49 5.79
CA GLU A 177 19.06 -9.53 6.81
C GLU A 177 17.79 -9.40 7.66
N GLN A 178 17.44 -8.17 8.03
CA GLN A 178 16.22 -7.89 8.78
C GLN A 178 14.99 -8.05 7.89
N ALA A 179 15.07 -7.69 6.61
CA ALA A 179 13.94 -7.79 5.68
C ALA A 179 13.48 -9.24 5.45
N TYR A 180 14.44 -10.18 5.37
CA TYR A 180 14.19 -11.57 4.98
C TYR A 180 13.07 -12.26 5.79
N PRO A 181 13.07 -12.28 7.13
CA PRO A 181 12.03 -12.95 7.91
C PRO A 181 10.62 -12.36 7.68
N TYR A 182 10.49 -11.05 7.51
CA TYR A 182 9.18 -10.43 7.21
C TYR A 182 8.68 -10.83 5.83
N LEU A 183 9.55 -10.81 4.82
CA LEU A 183 9.18 -11.25 3.47
C LEU A 183 8.79 -12.74 3.43
N GLN A 184 9.43 -13.60 4.23
CA GLN A 184 9.00 -15.00 4.38
C GLN A 184 7.63 -15.12 5.06
N ARG A 185 7.30 -14.25 6.00
CA ARG A 185 5.98 -14.22 6.63
C ARG A 185 4.90 -13.78 5.63
N ALA A 186 5.18 -12.75 4.83
CA ALA A 186 4.32 -12.34 3.72
C ALA A 186 4.11 -13.49 2.70
N GLU A 187 5.14 -14.31 2.45
CA GLU A 187 5.05 -15.43 1.49
C GLU A 187 4.04 -16.48 1.94
N ARG A 188 3.95 -16.70 3.27
CA ARG A 188 3.04 -17.66 3.91
C ARG A 188 1.63 -17.13 4.15
N ALA A 189 1.43 -15.81 4.14
CA ALA A 189 0.11 -15.22 4.32
C ALA A 189 -0.87 -15.71 3.23
N PRO A 190 -2.13 -16.04 3.56
CA PRO A 190 -3.08 -16.55 2.57
C PRO A 190 -3.47 -15.46 1.56
N ILE A 191 -3.92 -15.90 0.38
CA ILE A 191 -4.62 -15.02 -0.57
C ILE A 191 -6.03 -14.77 -0.03
N ARG A 192 -6.45 -13.52 0.01
CA ARG A 192 -7.74 -13.08 0.52
C ARG A 192 -8.80 -13.21 -0.57
N ASN A 193 -9.94 -13.79 -0.24
CA ASN A 193 -11.02 -14.03 -1.21
C ASN A 193 -11.55 -12.74 -1.85
N ALA A 194 -11.62 -11.63 -1.10
CA ALA A 194 -12.04 -10.33 -1.63
C ALA A 194 -10.97 -9.66 -2.53
N LEU A 195 -9.70 -10.07 -2.41
CA LEU A 195 -8.55 -9.41 -3.03
C LEU A 195 -7.70 -10.36 -3.89
N VAL A 196 -8.31 -11.40 -4.49
CA VAL A 196 -7.58 -12.45 -5.20
C VAL A 196 -6.65 -11.93 -6.30
N ILE A 197 -7.07 -10.91 -7.06
CA ILE A 197 -6.26 -10.37 -8.16
C ILE A 197 -5.03 -9.67 -7.60
N SER A 198 -5.24 -8.74 -6.67
CA SER A 198 -4.17 -7.95 -6.07
C SER A 198 -3.19 -8.78 -5.24
N ASP A 199 -3.68 -9.70 -4.40
CA ASP A 199 -2.82 -10.56 -3.58
C ASP A 199 -1.96 -11.50 -4.43
N ARG A 200 -2.50 -12.01 -5.54
CA ARG A 200 -1.70 -12.80 -6.50
C ARG A 200 -0.60 -11.96 -7.12
N GLN A 201 -0.89 -10.71 -7.47
CA GLN A 201 0.14 -9.84 -8.03
C GLN A 201 1.20 -9.47 -6.98
N LEU A 202 0.77 -9.11 -5.76
CA LEU A 202 1.68 -8.82 -4.66
C LEU A 202 2.57 -10.01 -4.31
N LYS A 203 2.04 -11.24 -4.36
CA LYS A 203 2.85 -12.46 -4.17
C LYS A 203 3.88 -12.68 -5.28
N LYS A 204 3.63 -12.27 -6.52
CA LYS A 204 4.64 -12.29 -7.59
C LYS A 204 5.75 -11.27 -7.31
N ASP A 205 5.37 -10.05 -6.91
CA ASP A 205 6.32 -8.98 -6.60
C ASP A 205 7.17 -9.35 -5.39
N LEU A 206 6.56 -9.98 -4.38
CA LEU A 206 7.21 -10.57 -3.22
C LEU A 206 8.23 -11.64 -3.61
N ALA A 207 7.88 -12.55 -4.52
CA ALA A 207 8.81 -13.60 -4.97
C ALA A 207 10.06 -13.00 -5.63
N ALA A 208 9.89 -11.96 -6.46
CA ALA A 208 11.00 -11.23 -7.06
C ALA A 208 11.86 -10.51 -6.00
N LEU A 209 11.23 -9.89 -5.00
CA LEU A 209 11.92 -9.23 -3.90
C LEU A 209 12.70 -10.22 -3.04
N LEU A 210 12.12 -11.37 -2.69
CA LEU A 210 12.78 -12.46 -1.98
C LEU A 210 13.98 -13.00 -2.75
N GLN A 211 13.87 -13.16 -4.07
CA GLN A 211 15.00 -13.58 -4.91
C GLN A 211 16.15 -12.57 -4.83
N LYS A 212 15.86 -11.27 -4.92
CA LYS A 212 16.84 -10.19 -4.76
C LYS A 212 17.53 -10.25 -3.40
N VAL A 213 16.77 -10.43 -2.32
CA VAL A 213 17.28 -10.53 -0.94
C VAL A 213 18.18 -11.75 -0.80
N ARG A 214 17.74 -12.94 -1.22
CA ARG A 214 18.52 -14.19 -1.15
C ARG A 214 19.86 -14.06 -1.90
N LYS A 215 19.86 -13.46 -3.10
CA LYS A 215 21.08 -13.20 -3.87
C LYS A 215 22.04 -12.26 -3.14
N ARG A 216 21.53 -11.22 -2.49
CA ARG A 216 22.33 -10.27 -1.71
C ARG A 216 22.98 -10.92 -0.48
N LEU A 217 22.23 -11.74 0.25
CA LEU A 217 22.73 -12.45 1.42
C LEU A 217 23.79 -13.50 1.05
N SER A 218 23.58 -14.26 -0.02
CA SER A 218 24.56 -15.24 -0.51
C SER A 218 25.90 -14.58 -0.90
N ASN A 219 25.84 -13.48 -1.67
CA ASN A 219 27.05 -12.77 -2.11
C ASN A 219 27.85 -12.14 -0.95
N ARG A 220 27.20 -11.82 0.18
CA ARG A 220 27.87 -11.31 1.38
C ARG A 220 28.67 -12.40 2.07
N ASN A 221 28.09 -13.59 2.22
CA ASN A 221 28.74 -14.73 2.86
C ASN A 221 30.00 -15.18 2.11
N VAL A 222 29.99 -15.12 0.77
CA VAL A 222 31.16 -15.42 -0.07
C VAL A 222 32.31 -14.42 0.14
N ARG A 223 32.03 -13.16 0.47
CA ARG A 223 33.06 -12.11 0.66
C ARG A 223 33.68 -12.08 2.05
N ILE A 224 33.06 -12.72 3.04
CA ILE A 224 33.56 -12.76 4.44
C ILE A 224 34.34 -14.06 4.69
N GLY A 225 34.08 -15.12 3.91
CA GLY A 225 34.70 -16.44 4.05
C GLY A 225 35.91 -16.72 3.14
N GLY A 226 36.52 -15.71 2.51
CA GLY A 226 37.72 -15.84 1.68
C GLY A 226 38.70 -14.72 1.97
#